data_AF-A0A9D9X8K7-F1
#
_entry.id   AF-A0A9D9X8K7-F1
#
_cell.length_a   1.000
_cell.length_b   1.000
_cell.length_c   1.000
_cell.angle_alpha   90.00
_cell.angle_beta   90.00
_cell.angle_gamma   90.00
#
_symmetry.space_group_name_H-M   'P 1'
#
loop_
_entity.id
_entity.type
_entity.pdbx_description
1 polymer ?
#
loop_
_entity_poly.entity_id
_entity_poly.type
_entity_poly.pdbx_seq_one_letter_code
_entity_poly.pdbx_strand_id
1 'polypeptide(L)'
;MATGVQQSWSTTAASNATADTAINWREGQAASTVNNSAREMMAAVKRLALDLSGSIVTGGTKTAYTVTTNEGFAALANGLTFRARMNVASGSAPTINVDGLGAKAINVAIGKAPSIGKLLKDAVYQFTYKSTDDVWLVSGVGERNVGDIVWSGADAAPALCVLAYGQAISRTDYPALYEVYGTTYGVGDGSTTFNVPDVRGRVIAGQDDMGGVSADRLTNQSGGVEGDTLGAVGGSETHALTSGQNGTHSHSVSGNTGGTSSTFTYSANSANWGGGSNLTITNVAATGLGSTITSPSHTHSISLTSAESGSGTAHNNVQPTIILNAYVYAGA
;
A
#
# COMPACT_ATOMS: atom_id res chain seq x y z
N MET A 1 33.67 -18.65 36.07
CA MET A 1 32.62 -18.94 35.08
C MET A 1 31.45 -19.56 35.82
N ALA A 2 30.21 -19.38 35.35
CA ALA A 2 29.06 -20.04 35.96
C ALA A 2 29.20 -21.56 35.86
N THR A 3 28.79 -22.27 36.91
CA THR A 3 28.76 -23.72 36.96
C THR A 3 27.80 -24.29 35.90
N GLY A 4 28.38 -25.05 34.97
CA GLY A 4 27.70 -25.82 33.93
C GLY A 4 27.00 -25.04 32.83
N VAL A 5 27.57 -23.90 32.45
CA VAL A 5 27.27 -23.23 31.17
C VAL A 5 28.23 -23.73 30.10
N GLN A 6 27.75 -24.63 29.25
CA GLN A 6 28.56 -25.32 28.24
C GLN A 6 28.98 -24.41 27.10
N GLN A 7 28.14 -23.43 26.77
CA GLN A 7 28.45 -22.44 25.72
C GLN A 7 29.63 -21.53 26.09
N SER A 8 30.08 -21.55 27.35
CA SER A 8 31.27 -20.83 27.82
C SER A 8 32.52 -21.72 27.88
N TRP A 9 32.43 -23.01 27.56
CA TRP A 9 33.58 -23.92 27.56
C TRP A 9 34.54 -23.59 26.41
N SER A 10 35.84 -23.78 26.68
CA SER A 10 36.89 -23.54 25.70
C SER A 10 36.97 -24.67 24.68
N THR A 11 37.34 -24.32 23.44
CA THR A 11 37.76 -25.31 22.44
C THR A 11 39.14 -25.91 22.76
N THR A 12 39.90 -25.29 23.67
CA THR A 12 41.17 -25.81 24.19
C THR A 12 40.92 -26.70 25.40
N ALA A 13 41.13 -28.02 25.24
CA ALA A 13 40.81 -29.02 26.27
C ALA A 13 41.41 -28.70 27.66
N ALA A 14 42.69 -28.31 27.71
CA ALA A 14 43.38 -27.98 28.97
C ALA A 14 42.74 -26.80 29.74
N SER A 15 42.02 -25.91 29.05
CA SER A 15 41.35 -24.76 29.67
C SER A 15 40.02 -25.13 30.34
N ASN A 16 39.51 -26.35 30.15
CA ASN A 16 38.22 -26.78 30.70
C ASN A 16 38.32 -27.46 32.06
N ALA A 17 39.50 -27.88 32.51
CA ALA A 17 39.68 -28.63 33.75
C ALA A 17 39.20 -27.89 35.01
N THR A 18 39.14 -26.55 34.96
CA THR A 18 38.66 -25.67 36.03
C THR A 18 37.58 -24.70 35.58
N ALA A 19 37.07 -24.86 34.35
CA ALA A 19 36.04 -23.97 33.79
C ALA A 19 34.71 -24.09 34.56
N ASP A 20 34.46 -25.24 35.15
CA ASP A 20 33.30 -25.51 36.00
C ASP A 20 33.76 -26.18 37.30
N THR A 21 33.42 -25.59 38.43
CA THR A 21 33.81 -26.12 39.75
C THR A 21 33.11 -27.44 40.07
N ALA A 22 31.98 -27.75 39.43
CA ALA A 22 31.26 -29.01 39.56
C ALA A 22 31.78 -30.10 38.61
N ILE A 23 32.45 -29.72 37.51
CA ILE A 23 33.00 -30.63 36.50
C ILE A 23 34.51 -30.48 36.44
N ASN A 24 35.21 -31.28 37.23
CA ASN A 24 36.66 -31.18 37.40
C ASN A 24 37.39 -32.31 36.68
N TRP A 25 37.51 -32.26 35.35
CA TRP A 25 38.24 -33.24 34.53
C TRP A 25 39.76 -32.96 34.50
N ARG A 26 40.40 -32.84 35.66
CA ARG A 26 41.85 -32.61 35.74
C ARG A 26 42.66 -33.90 35.63
N GLU A 27 43.87 -33.80 35.09
CA GLU A 27 44.83 -34.90 35.15
C GLU A 27 45.14 -35.27 36.61
N GLY A 28 45.27 -36.56 36.89
CA GLY A 28 45.48 -37.07 38.25
C GLY A 28 44.26 -36.94 39.18
N GLN A 29 43.05 -36.72 38.64
CA GLN A 29 41.83 -36.71 39.43
C GLN A 29 41.63 -38.04 40.18
N ALA A 30 41.25 -37.94 41.46
CA ALA A 30 40.94 -39.12 42.27
C ALA A 30 39.77 -39.90 41.65
N ALA A 31 39.94 -41.21 41.47
CA ALA A 31 38.98 -42.08 40.80
C ALA A 31 37.55 -41.98 41.38
N SER A 32 37.42 -41.73 42.68
CA SER A 32 36.12 -41.52 43.36
C SER A 32 35.34 -40.29 42.88
N THR A 33 36.03 -39.27 42.35
CA THR A 33 35.41 -38.01 41.93
C THR A 33 35.07 -37.97 40.43
N VAL A 34 35.62 -38.90 39.64
CA VAL A 34 35.37 -38.99 38.18
C VAL A 34 33.87 -39.17 37.88
N ASN A 35 33.21 -40.02 38.66
CA ASN A 35 31.77 -40.26 38.50
C ASN A 35 30.92 -39.00 38.78
N ASN A 36 31.37 -38.12 39.68
CA ASN A 36 30.68 -36.86 39.95
C ASN A 36 30.81 -35.92 38.74
N SER A 37 32.02 -35.71 38.23
CA SER A 37 32.24 -34.89 37.02
C SER A 37 31.45 -35.41 35.81
N ALA A 38 31.34 -36.73 35.64
CA ALA A 38 30.56 -37.35 34.57
C ALA A 38 29.06 -37.07 34.68
N ARG A 39 28.47 -37.23 35.87
CA ARG A 39 27.05 -36.95 36.09
C ARG A 39 26.72 -35.47 35.89
N GLU A 40 27.57 -34.58 36.39
CA GLU A 40 27.39 -33.14 36.21
C GLU A 40 27.54 -32.71 34.75
N MET A 41 28.47 -33.32 34.01
CA MET A 41 28.59 -33.09 32.57
C MET A 41 27.33 -33.54 31.81
N MET A 42 26.75 -34.69 32.14
CA MET A 42 25.47 -35.13 31.55
C MET A 42 24.34 -34.13 31.86
N ALA A 43 24.28 -33.61 33.08
CA ALA A 43 23.30 -32.61 33.48
C ALA A 43 23.49 -31.29 32.71
N ALA A 44 24.72 -30.80 32.57
CA ALA A 44 25.04 -29.62 31.77
C ALA A 44 24.64 -29.82 30.30
N VAL A 45 24.90 -31.00 29.71
CA VAL A 45 24.52 -31.31 28.32
C VAL A 45 23.00 -31.28 28.16
N LYS A 46 22.27 -31.79 29.15
CA LYS A 46 20.83 -31.75 29.13
C LYS A 46 20.29 -30.32 29.21
N ARG A 47 20.88 -29.45 30.02
CA ARG A 47 20.50 -28.03 30.11
C ARG A 47 20.69 -27.29 28.80
N LEU A 48 21.86 -27.43 28.16
CA LEU A 48 22.10 -26.88 26.82
C LEU A 48 21.08 -27.41 25.80
N ALA A 49 20.82 -28.72 25.81
CA ALA A 49 19.86 -29.32 24.90
C ALA A 49 18.44 -28.76 25.08
N LEU A 50 18.04 -28.46 26.32
CA LEU A 50 16.76 -27.81 26.61
C LEU A 50 16.75 -26.35 26.12
N ASP A 51 17.83 -25.60 26.33
CA ASP A 51 17.95 -24.21 25.85
C ASP A 51 17.91 -24.10 24.33
N LEU A 52 18.43 -25.10 23.62
CA LEU A 52 18.39 -25.16 22.15
C LEU A 52 17.12 -25.82 21.58
N SER A 53 16.28 -26.43 22.42
CA SER A 53 15.08 -27.14 21.97
C SER A 53 13.92 -26.22 21.58
N GLY A 54 13.92 -24.98 22.08
CA GLY A 54 12.77 -24.06 21.95
C GLY A 54 11.66 -24.31 22.97
N SER A 55 11.92 -25.09 24.02
CA SER A 55 10.96 -25.35 25.11
C SER A 55 10.80 -24.18 26.08
N ILE A 56 11.77 -23.26 26.13
CA ILE A 56 11.68 -22.04 26.94
C ILE A 56 10.55 -21.18 26.38
N VAL A 57 9.71 -20.64 27.27
CA VAL A 57 8.71 -19.62 26.93
C VAL A 57 9.16 -18.30 27.56
N THR A 58 9.15 -17.22 26.80
CA THR A 58 9.46 -15.89 27.33
C THR A 58 8.38 -15.47 28.35
N GLY A 59 8.74 -14.62 29.30
CA GLY A 59 7.79 -13.87 30.14
C GLY A 59 7.76 -12.40 29.74
N GLY A 60 7.06 -11.59 30.54
CA GLY A 60 7.04 -10.13 30.39
C GLY A 60 6.00 -9.63 29.39
N THR A 61 6.27 -8.45 28.83
CA THR A 61 5.35 -7.69 27.97
C THR A 61 5.89 -7.59 26.55
N LYS A 62 5.07 -7.07 25.62
CA LYS A 62 5.42 -6.94 24.20
C LYS A 62 6.68 -6.11 23.90
N THR A 63 7.11 -5.24 24.82
CA THR A 63 8.34 -4.42 24.66
C THR A 63 9.45 -4.78 25.65
N ALA A 64 9.17 -5.63 26.64
CA ALA A 64 10.12 -6.01 27.68
C ALA A 64 9.91 -7.47 28.06
N TYR A 65 10.65 -8.35 27.38
CA TYR A 65 10.64 -9.78 27.59
C TYR A 65 11.62 -10.20 28.68
N THR A 66 11.34 -11.35 29.30
CA THR A 66 12.24 -11.98 30.26
C THR A 66 12.43 -13.44 29.92
N VAL A 67 13.63 -13.98 30.12
CA VAL A 67 13.92 -15.41 29.96
C VAL A 67 14.78 -15.89 31.11
N THR A 68 14.45 -17.08 31.61
CA THR A 68 15.33 -17.88 32.46
C THR A 68 15.76 -19.09 31.65
N THR A 69 17.06 -19.18 31.34
CA THR A 69 17.65 -20.32 30.66
C THR A 69 17.84 -21.48 31.63
N ASN A 70 17.95 -22.69 31.10
CA ASN A 70 18.26 -23.86 31.91
C ASN A 70 19.74 -23.84 32.33
N GLU A 71 20.64 -23.39 31.44
CA GLU A 71 22.06 -23.25 31.76
C GLU A 71 22.34 -22.18 32.84
N GLY A 72 21.52 -21.13 32.91
CA GLY A 72 21.61 -20.07 33.92
C GLY A 72 22.88 -19.23 33.73
N PHE A 73 22.90 -18.37 32.72
CA PHE A 73 24.08 -17.58 32.39
C PHE A 73 24.43 -16.62 33.54
N ALA A 74 25.72 -16.59 33.95
CA ALA A 74 26.21 -15.62 34.96
C ALA A 74 26.76 -14.32 34.35
N ALA A 75 27.05 -14.31 33.05
CA ALA A 75 27.49 -13.14 32.31
C ALA A 75 27.19 -13.33 30.83
N LEU A 76 26.94 -12.22 30.12
CA LEU A 76 26.70 -12.24 28.69
C LEU A 76 28.03 -12.24 27.93
N ALA A 77 28.34 -13.36 27.29
CA ALA A 77 29.50 -13.53 26.42
C ALA A 77 29.07 -13.62 24.95
N ASN A 78 29.94 -13.15 24.05
CA ASN A 78 29.65 -13.16 22.61
C ASN A 78 29.34 -14.58 22.10
N GLY A 79 28.24 -14.73 21.37
CA GLY A 79 27.82 -15.99 20.76
C GLY A 79 26.90 -16.85 21.62
N LEU A 80 26.64 -16.48 22.89
CA LEU A 80 25.64 -17.18 23.72
C LEU A 80 24.30 -17.24 22.97
N THR A 81 23.72 -18.43 22.92
CA THR A 81 22.55 -18.71 22.11
C THR A 81 21.52 -19.52 22.89
N PHE A 82 20.25 -19.17 22.76
CA PHE A 82 19.15 -19.99 23.22
C PHE A 82 17.95 -19.86 22.27
N ARG A 83 16.99 -20.75 22.39
CA ARG A 83 15.72 -20.67 21.66
C ARG A 83 14.58 -20.49 22.64
N ALA A 84 13.71 -19.54 22.34
CA ALA A 84 12.53 -19.28 23.15
C ALA A 84 11.30 -19.10 22.27
N ARG A 85 10.18 -19.59 22.78
CA ARG A 85 8.84 -19.31 22.30
C ARG A 85 8.35 -18.00 22.87
N MET A 86 7.81 -17.11 22.05
CA MET A 86 7.27 -15.84 22.52
C MET A 86 5.92 -16.01 23.22
N ASN A 87 5.76 -15.47 24.43
CA ASN A 87 4.46 -15.44 25.13
C ASN A 87 3.48 -14.42 24.59
N VAL A 88 3.99 -13.36 23.96
CA VAL A 88 3.21 -12.27 23.37
C VAL A 88 3.96 -11.73 22.16
N ALA A 89 3.22 -11.31 21.14
CA ALA A 89 3.79 -10.71 19.94
C ALA A 89 4.58 -9.43 20.25
N SER A 90 5.63 -9.13 19.47
CA SER A 90 6.49 -7.97 19.72
C SER A 90 5.79 -6.64 19.52
N GLY A 91 6.06 -5.69 20.40
CA GLY A 91 5.76 -4.28 20.21
C GLY A 91 6.90 -3.56 19.50
N SER A 92 6.88 -2.23 19.51
CA SER A 92 7.97 -1.41 18.99
C SER A 92 9.22 -1.53 19.86
N ALA A 93 10.39 -1.72 19.22
CA ALA A 93 11.71 -1.76 19.85
C ALA A 93 11.82 -2.65 21.12
N PRO A 94 11.53 -3.96 21.02
CA PRO A 94 11.49 -4.83 22.18
C PRO A 94 12.88 -5.12 22.76
N THR A 95 12.90 -5.37 24.06
CA THR A 95 14.08 -5.79 24.82
C THR A 95 13.88 -7.16 25.45
N ILE A 96 14.97 -7.84 25.82
CA ILE A 96 14.94 -9.10 26.56
C ILE A 96 15.96 -9.09 27.70
N ASN A 97 15.52 -9.44 28.91
CA ASN A 97 16.37 -9.67 30.07
C ASN A 97 16.54 -11.18 30.27
N VAL A 98 17.76 -11.67 30.05
CA VAL A 98 18.10 -13.10 30.13
C VAL A 98 18.82 -13.35 31.45
N ASP A 99 18.29 -14.27 32.25
CA ASP A 99 18.84 -14.70 33.55
C ASP A 99 19.08 -13.56 34.55
N GLY A 100 18.34 -12.46 34.41
CA GLY A 100 18.50 -11.29 35.28
C GLY A 100 19.76 -10.46 35.00
N LEU A 101 20.46 -10.71 33.88
CA LEU A 101 21.69 -10.02 33.49
C LEU A 101 21.49 -8.62 32.89
N GLY A 102 20.25 -8.11 32.94
CA GLY A 102 19.86 -6.79 32.45
C GLY A 102 19.18 -6.87 31.09
N ALA A 103 18.24 -5.96 30.85
CA ALA A 103 17.52 -5.88 29.58
C ALA A 103 18.41 -5.38 28.46
N LYS A 104 18.43 -6.11 27.34
CA LYS A 104 19.18 -5.77 26.12
C LYS A 104 18.24 -5.70 24.92
N ALA A 105 18.57 -4.88 23.93
CA ALA A 105 17.74 -4.72 22.73
C ALA A 105 17.70 -6.02 21.92
N ILE A 106 16.54 -6.33 21.33
CA ILE A 106 16.39 -7.40 20.35
C ILE A 106 16.47 -6.78 18.95
N ASN A 107 17.30 -7.37 18.10
CA ASN A 107 17.58 -6.86 16.76
C ASN A 107 17.47 -7.98 15.71
N VAL A 108 16.78 -7.71 14.59
CA VAL A 108 16.78 -8.61 13.41
C VAL A 108 18.06 -8.45 12.58
N ALA A 109 18.68 -7.28 12.66
CA ALA A 109 20.02 -6.96 12.19
C ALA A 109 20.61 -5.88 13.10
N ILE A 110 21.93 -5.70 13.11
CA ILE A 110 22.60 -4.72 13.99
C ILE A 110 21.98 -3.33 13.82
N GLY A 111 21.49 -2.74 14.92
CA GLY A 111 20.82 -1.44 14.95
C GLY A 111 19.41 -1.42 14.34
N LYS A 112 18.84 -2.59 14.01
CA LYS A 112 17.50 -2.73 13.43
C LYS A 112 16.63 -3.60 14.33
N ALA A 113 15.78 -2.94 15.11
CA ALA A 113 14.76 -3.60 15.92
C ALA A 113 13.70 -4.29 15.03
N PRO A 114 13.09 -5.39 15.47
CA PRO A 114 11.92 -5.94 14.82
C PRO A 114 10.76 -4.94 14.81
N SER A 115 9.98 -4.95 13.74
CA SER A 115 8.72 -4.23 13.65
C SER A 115 7.67 -4.81 14.61
N ILE A 116 6.59 -4.06 14.84
CA ILE A 116 5.45 -4.52 15.63
C ILE A 116 4.90 -5.82 15.01
N GLY A 117 4.63 -6.82 15.85
CA GLY A 117 4.14 -8.14 15.45
C GLY A 117 5.14 -9.00 14.68
N LYS A 118 6.41 -8.57 14.53
CA LYS A 118 7.41 -9.36 13.79
C LYS A 118 7.79 -10.65 14.50
N LEU A 119 7.92 -10.61 15.83
CA LEU A 119 8.03 -11.80 16.65
C LEU A 119 6.61 -12.23 17.02
N LEU A 120 6.14 -13.30 16.40
CA LEU A 120 4.78 -13.81 16.59
C LEU A 120 4.64 -14.48 17.94
N LYS A 121 3.44 -14.39 18.52
CA LYS A 121 3.11 -15.18 19.71
C LYS A 121 3.21 -16.67 19.36
N ASP A 122 3.65 -17.47 20.32
CA ASP A 122 3.75 -18.93 20.24
C ASP A 122 4.75 -19.47 19.18
N ALA A 123 5.39 -18.59 18.41
CA ALA A 123 6.51 -18.93 17.52
C ALA A 123 7.83 -19.00 18.29
N VAL A 124 8.71 -19.90 17.85
CA VAL A 124 10.04 -20.12 18.42
C VAL A 124 11.08 -19.37 17.60
N TYR A 125 11.92 -18.59 18.29
CA TYR A 125 13.04 -17.88 17.70
C TYR A 125 14.35 -18.26 18.38
N GLN A 126 15.45 -18.12 17.64
CA GLN A 126 16.79 -18.25 18.20
C GLN A 126 17.37 -16.87 18.46
N PHE A 127 17.85 -16.66 19.69
CA PHE A 127 18.51 -15.45 20.14
C PHE A 127 19.99 -15.73 20.30
N THR A 128 20.83 -14.91 19.68
CA THR A 128 22.29 -15.00 19.79
C THR A 128 22.85 -13.66 20.26
N TYR A 129 23.59 -13.65 21.36
CA TYR A 129 24.14 -12.44 21.94
C TYR A 129 25.36 -11.95 21.18
N LYS A 130 25.40 -10.64 20.89
CA LYS A 130 26.52 -9.96 20.24
C LYS A 130 27.08 -8.91 21.20
N SER A 131 28.27 -9.18 21.74
CA SER A 131 28.84 -8.34 22.81
C SER A 131 29.35 -6.99 22.33
N THR A 132 29.75 -6.87 21.05
CA THR A 132 30.27 -5.61 20.48
C THR A 132 29.21 -4.51 20.47
N ASP A 133 27.95 -4.90 20.24
CA ASP A 133 26.82 -3.99 20.07
C ASP A 133 25.88 -4.01 21.29
N ASP A 134 26.13 -4.91 22.25
CA ASP A 134 25.31 -5.12 23.46
C ASP A 134 23.85 -5.48 23.15
N VAL A 135 23.63 -6.35 22.14
CA VAL A 135 22.30 -6.74 21.64
C VAL A 135 22.11 -8.25 21.50
N TRP A 136 20.85 -8.68 21.50
CA TRP A 136 20.44 -10.00 21.04
C TRP A 136 20.02 -9.95 19.57
N LEU A 137 20.72 -10.72 18.74
CA LEU A 137 20.31 -10.96 17.36
C LEU A 137 19.28 -12.08 17.33
N VAL A 138 18.13 -11.83 16.71
CA VAL A 138 17.06 -12.81 16.55
C VAL A 138 17.06 -13.38 15.14
N SER A 139 16.93 -14.71 15.02
CA SER A 139 16.81 -15.42 13.75
C SER A 139 15.58 -16.35 13.75
N GLY A 140 15.13 -16.73 12.56
CA GLY A 140 13.86 -17.45 12.36
C GLY A 140 12.65 -16.52 12.16
N VAL A 141 12.87 -15.22 11.98
CA VAL A 141 11.82 -14.26 11.60
C VAL A 141 11.44 -14.41 10.13
N GLY A 142 10.14 -14.38 9.82
CA GLY A 142 9.65 -14.38 8.45
C GLY A 142 9.91 -13.05 7.74
N GLU A 143 9.90 -13.04 6.41
CA GLU A 143 10.19 -11.84 5.60
C GLU A 143 9.11 -10.77 5.76
N ARG A 144 7.85 -11.18 5.89
CA ARG A 144 6.68 -10.29 5.97
C ARG A 144 6.58 -9.54 7.29
N ASN A 145 6.08 -8.32 7.23
CA ASN A 145 5.69 -7.52 8.38
C ASN A 145 4.17 -7.52 8.52
N VAL A 146 3.70 -7.37 9.76
CA VAL A 146 2.28 -7.16 10.02
C VAL A 146 1.82 -5.89 9.31
N GLY A 147 0.73 -5.98 8.57
CA GLY A 147 0.21 -4.90 7.73
C GLY A 147 0.62 -4.97 6.26
N ASP A 148 1.51 -5.89 5.85
CA ASP A 148 1.85 -6.07 4.44
C ASP A 148 0.65 -6.62 3.65
N ILE A 149 0.27 -5.95 2.57
CA ILE A 149 -0.72 -6.46 1.60
C ILE A 149 0.00 -7.26 0.54
N VAL A 150 -0.50 -8.46 0.24
CA VAL A 150 -0.02 -9.24 -0.92
C VAL A 150 -1.13 -9.83 -1.76
N TRP A 151 -0.89 -9.76 -3.06
CA TRP A 151 -1.68 -10.33 -4.12
C TRP A 151 -1.44 -11.83 -4.28
N SER A 152 -2.51 -12.55 -4.55
CA SER A 152 -2.51 -14.00 -4.68
C SER A 152 -3.57 -14.45 -5.67
N GLY A 153 -3.23 -15.47 -6.47
CA GLY A 153 -4.21 -16.18 -7.31
C GLY A 153 -5.05 -17.19 -6.53
N ALA A 154 -4.83 -17.34 -5.22
CA ALA A 154 -5.61 -18.25 -4.38
C ALA A 154 -6.92 -17.60 -3.90
N ASP A 155 -7.96 -18.43 -3.72
CA ASP A 155 -9.27 -17.97 -3.29
C ASP A 155 -9.33 -17.62 -1.78
N ALA A 156 -8.66 -18.42 -0.95
CA ALA A 156 -8.64 -18.23 0.49
C ALA A 156 -7.39 -17.48 0.98
N ALA A 157 -7.55 -16.70 2.06
CA ALA A 157 -6.40 -16.14 2.78
C ALA A 157 -5.57 -17.26 3.42
N PRO A 158 -4.23 -17.25 3.28
CA PRO A 158 -3.35 -18.15 4.01
C PRO A 158 -3.46 -17.97 5.53
N ALA A 159 -2.88 -18.91 6.28
CA ALA A 159 -2.73 -18.76 7.73
C ALA A 159 -2.04 -17.43 8.08
N LEU A 160 -2.43 -16.84 9.22
CA LEU A 160 -1.96 -15.55 9.71
C LEU A 160 -2.33 -14.36 8.81
N CYS A 161 -3.20 -14.55 7.81
CA CYS A 161 -3.64 -13.49 6.91
C CYS A 161 -5.16 -13.29 6.99
N VAL A 162 -5.60 -12.09 6.62
CA VAL A 162 -7.02 -11.74 6.45
C VAL A 162 -7.22 -11.17 5.05
N LEU A 163 -8.31 -11.49 4.36
CA LEU A 163 -8.58 -10.90 3.05
C LEU A 163 -8.77 -9.38 3.18
N ALA A 164 -8.40 -8.62 2.14
CA ALA A 164 -8.47 -7.16 2.13
C ALA A 164 -9.75 -6.64 1.45
N TYR A 165 -10.92 -6.92 2.04
CA TYR A 165 -12.22 -6.51 1.49
C TYR A 165 -12.98 -5.49 2.36
N GLY A 166 -12.27 -4.74 3.22
CA GLY A 166 -12.87 -3.66 4.00
C GLY A 166 -13.62 -4.09 5.26
N GLN A 167 -13.54 -5.37 5.66
CA GLN A 167 -14.27 -5.85 6.82
C GLN A 167 -13.71 -5.32 8.15
N ALA A 168 -14.61 -5.20 9.13
CA ALA A 168 -14.24 -4.97 10.52
C ALA A 168 -13.69 -6.27 11.13
N ILE A 169 -12.54 -6.18 11.79
CA ILE A 169 -11.90 -7.28 12.53
C ILE A 169 -11.61 -6.89 13.97
N SER A 170 -11.48 -7.90 14.84
CA SER A 170 -11.31 -7.74 16.29
C SER A 170 -9.94 -7.13 16.65
N ARG A 171 -9.95 -6.08 17.47
CA ARG A 171 -8.72 -5.50 18.07
C ARG A 171 -8.04 -6.45 19.04
N THR A 172 -8.81 -7.35 19.65
CA THR A 172 -8.31 -8.33 20.61
C THR A 172 -7.64 -9.51 19.91
N ASP A 173 -8.21 -9.97 18.79
CA ASP A 173 -7.66 -11.11 18.04
C ASP A 173 -6.51 -10.68 17.11
N TYR A 174 -6.48 -9.41 16.69
CA TYR A 174 -5.44 -8.85 15.83
C TYR A 174 -4.80 -7.58 16.41
N PRO A 175 -4.21 -7.66 17.63
CA PRO A 175 -3.71 -6.48 18.34
C PRO A 175 -2.51 -5.85 17.64
N ALA A 176 -1.62 -6.66 17.05
CA ALA A 176 -0.47 -6.17 16.29
C ALA A 176 -0.91 -5.42 15.04
N LEU A 177 -1.90 -5.93 14.31
CA LEU A 177 -2.43 -5.28 13.11
C LEU A 177 -3.17 -3.99 13.44
N TYR A 178 -3.92 -3.95 14.55
CA TYR A 178 -4.54 -2.71 15.02
C TYR A 178 -3.49 -1.66 15.42
N GLU A 179 -2.37 -2.07 16.02
CA GLU A 179 -1.28 -1.15 16.37
C GLU A 179 -0.63 -0.53 15.12
N VAL A 180 -0.61 -1.25 13.98
CA VAL A 180 -0.08 -0.76 12.70
C VAL A 180 -1.10 0.09 11.93
N TYR A 181 -2.35 -0.34 11.81
CA TYR A 181 -3.36 0.34 10.98
C TYR A 181 -4.18 1.38 11.73
N GLY A 182 -4.37 1.22 13.03
CA GLY A 182 -5.33 1.99 13.82
C GLY A 182 -6.72 1.93 13.18
N THR A 183 -7.27 3.09 12.88
CA THR A 183 -8.58 3.26 12.23
C THR A 183 -8.50 3.83 10.82
N THR A 184 -7.32 3.78 10.19
CA THR A 184 -7.06 4.39 8.86
C THR A 184 -8.08 3.97 7.81
N TYR A 185 -8.48 2.69 7.80
CA TYR A 185 -9.42 2.14 6.82
C TYR A 185 -10.87 2.07 7.33
N GLY A 186 -11.14 2.68 8.49
CA GLY A 186 -12.45 2.73 9.13
C GLY A 186 -12.40 2.36 10.61
N VAL A 187 -13.28 2.98 11.39
CA VAL A 187 -13.34 2.86 12.85
C VAL A 187 -13.95 1.54 13.35
N GLY A 188 -14.51 0.72 12.45
CA GLY A 188 -15.31 -0.45 12.81
C GLY A 188 -16.56 -0.05 13.60
N ASP A 189 -16.78 -0.72 14.73
CA ASP A 189 -17.80 -0.42 15.74
C ASP A 189 -17.44 0.75 16.68
N GLY A 190 -16.24 1.35 16.51
CA GLY A 190 -15.74 2.43 17.37
C GLY A 190 -15.17 1.99 18.72
N SER A 191 -15.17 0.68 19.04
CA SER A 191 -14.72 0.17 20.34
C SER A 191 -13.85 -1.07 20.24
N THR A 192 -14.39 -2.18 19.73
CA THR A 192 -13.76 -3.50 19.78
C THR A 192 -13.18 -3.95 18.44
N THR A 193 -13.50 -3.23 17.37
CA THR A 193 -13.10 -3.58 16.00
C THR A 193 -12.43 -2.42 15.27
N PHE A 194 -11.81 -2.73 14.13
CA PHE A 194 -11.26 -1.78 13.17
C PHE A 194 -11.35 -2.38 11.77
N ASN A 195 -11.38 -1.54 10.74
CA ASN A 195 -11.45 -2.03 9.37
C ASN A 195 -10.06 -2.27 8.78
N VAL A 196 -9.97 -3.27 7.92
CA VAL A 196 -8.81 -3.46 7.01
C VAL A 196 -9.02 -2.71 5.69
N PRO A 197 -8.00 -2.58 4.83
CA PRO A 197 -8.16 -2.04 3.48
C PRO A 197 -9.25 -2.78 2.68
N ASP A 198 -10.00 -2.03 1.88
CA ASP A 198 -10.82 -2.58 0.79
C ASP A 198 -10.11 -2.31 -0.54
N VAL A 199 -9.53 -3.35 -1.14
CA VAL A 199 -8.83 -3.23 -2.42
C VAL A 199 -9.62 -3.85 -3.58
N ARG A 200 -10.87 -4.26 -3.36
CA ARG A 200 -11.70 -4.86 -4.40
C ARG A 200 -11.96 -3.86 -5.53
N GLY A 201 -11.65 -4.24 -6.76
CA GLY A 201 -11.87 -3.42 -7.96
C GLY A 201 -11.02 -2.16 -8.03
N ARG A 202 -9.98 -2.02 -7.21
CA ARG A 202 -9.19 -0.79 -7.10
C ARG A 202 -7.76 -0.99 -7.58
N VAL A 203 -7.26 0.01 -8.29
CA VAL A 203 -5.83 0.13 -8.59
C VAL A 203 -5.16 0.85 -7.41
N ILE A 204 -4.04 0.31 -6.95
CA ILE A 204 -3.29 0.87 -5.83
C ILE A 204 -2.28 1.89 -6.36
N ALA A 205 -2.24 3.07 -5.74
CA ALA A 205 -1.19 4.07 -5.89
C ALA A 205 -0.38 4.18 -4.59
N GLY A 206 0.87 4.64 -4.69
CA GLY A 206 1.62 5.05 -3.51
C GLY A 206 1.05 6.35 -2.93
N GLN A 207 1.11 6.50 -1.60
CA GLN A 207 0.75 7.76 -0.92
C GLN A 207 1.69 8.88 -1.40
N ASP A 208 1.14 10.01 -1.82
CA ASP A 208 1.89 10.99 -2.61
C ASP A 208 2.96 11.74 -1.79
N ASP A 209 2.74 11.90 -0.48
CA ASP A 209 3.69 12.50 0.45
C ASP A 209 4.69 11.51 1.08
N MET A 210 4.35 10.22 1.18
CA MET A 210 5.08 9.21 1.97
C MET A 210 5.48 9.70 3.38
N GLY A 211 4.65 10.55 4.01
CA GLY A 211 4.93 11.21 5.30
C GLY A 211 5.87 12.42 5.23
N GLY A 212 6.19 12.91 4.03
CA GLY A 212 7.02 14.07 3.75
C GLY A 212 6.25 15.18 3.02
N VAL A 213 6.87 15.75 1.98
CA VAL A 213 6.23 16.74 1.10
C VAL A 213 5.57 15.98 -0.05
N SER A 214 4.31 16.33 -0.36
CA SER A 214 3.57 15.81 -1.51
C SER A 214 4.38 15.94 -2.80
N ALA A 215 4.37 14.90 -3.63
CA ALA A 215 4.94 14.96 -4.97
C ALA A 215 3.96 15.50 -6.03
N ASP A 216 2.72 15.80 -5.65
CA ASP A 216 1.63 16.34 -6.47
C ASP A 216 1.39 15.54 -7.77
N ARG A 217 1.55 14.22 -7.71
CA ARG A 217 1.29 13.30 -8.84
C ARG A 217 -0.14 12.79 -8.86
N LEU A 218 -0.77 12.64 -7.69
CA LEU A 218 -2.16 12.21 -7.58
C LEU A 218 -2.93 13.17 -6.67
N THR A 219 -3.43 14.24 -7.27
CA THR A 219 -4.25 15.24 -6.57
C THR A 219 -5.74 14.94 -6.71
N ASN A 220 -6.57 15.60 -5.91
CA ASN A 220 -8.02 15.45 -5.97
C ASN A 220 -8.67 15.85 -7.29
N GLN A 221 -7.95 16.57 -8.15
CA GLN A 221 -8.37 16.85 -9.51
C GLN A 221 -8.43 15.58 -10.37
N SER A 222 -7.59 14.59 -10.08
CA SER A 222 -7.47 13.32 -10.81
C SER A 222 -8.48 12.30 -10.29
N GLY A 223 -9.75 12.49 -10.64
CA GLY A 223 -10.81 11.53 -10.29
C GLY A 223 -11.23 11.56 -8.82
N GLY A 224 -11.00 12.66 -8.11
CA GLY A 224 -11.49 12.87 -6.74
C GLY A 224 -10.66 12.18 -5.65
N VAL A 225 -9.44 11.73 -5.94
CA VAL A 225 -8.57 11.03 -4.98
C VAL A 225 -7.62 12.01 -4.29
N GLU A 226 -7.68 12.12 -2.97
CA GLU A 226 -6.69 12.83 -2.16
C GLU A 226 -5.44 11.95 -1.95
N GLY A 227 -4.41 12.09 -2.79
CA GLY A 227 -3.23 11.21 -2.80
C GLY A 227 -2.38 11.22 -1.53
N ASP A 228 -2.47 12.28 -0.72
CA ASP A 228 -1.76 12.38 0.57
C ASP A 228 -2.44 11.57 1.68
N THR A 229 -3.71 11.21 1.52
CA THR A 229 -4.47 10.52 2.56
C THR A 229 -4.46 9.01 2.31
N LEU A 230 -3.78 8.27 3.20
CA LEU A 230 -3.80 6.81 3.13
C LEU A 230 -5.23 6.26 3.26
N GLY A 231 -5.65 5.41 2.33
CA GLY A 231 -7.01 4.87 2.28
C GLY A 231 -8.03 5.75 1.55
N ALA A 232 -7.64 6.91 1.00
CA ALA A 232 -8.49 7.66 0.08
C ALA A 232 -8.81 6.85 -1.19
N VAL A 233 -9.99 7.08 -1.75
CA VAL A 233 -10.53 6.32 -2.88
C VAL A 233 -11.19 7.26 -3.88
N GLY A 234 -11.24 6.85 -5.13
CA GLY A 234 -11.85 7.61 -6.22
C GLY A 234 -11.54 6.96 -7.57
N GLY A 235 -11.60 7.74 -8.64
CA GLY A 235 -11.54 7.27 -10.02
C GLY A 235 -12.92 6.96 -10.60
N SER A 236 -12.94 6.62 -11.89
CA SER A 236 -14.15 6.26 -12.63
C SER A 236 -13.87 5.19 -13.66
N GLU A 237 -14.73 4.17 -13.73
CA GLU A 237 -14.66 3.09 -14.72
C GLU A 237 -15.05 3.55 -16.14
N THR A 238 -15.83 4.64 -16.25
CA THR A 238 -16.24 5.20 -17.54
C THR A 238 -16.09 6.72 -17.56
N HIS A 239 -15.88 7.29 -18.75
CA HIS A 239 -15.81 8.74 -18.92
C HIS A 239 -16.68 9.20 -20.09
N ALA A 240 -17.57 10.16 -19.85
CA ALA A 240 -18.36 10.81 -20.88
C ALA A 240 -17.67 12.11 -21.31
N LEU A 241 -17.36 12.24 -22.60
CA LEU A 241 -16.74 13.47 -23.11
C LEU A 241 -17.76 14.60 -23.12
N THR A 242 -17.37 15.73 -22.54
CA THR A 242 -18.14 16.97 -22.59
C THR A 242 -17.75 17.81 -23.80
N SER A 243 -18.60 18.76 -24.19
CA SER A 243 -18.30 19.69 -25.30
C SER A 243 -16.97 20.44 -25.09
N GLY A 244 -16.61 20.77 -23.84
CA GLY A 244 -15.33 21.41 -23.52
C GLY A 244 -14.09 20.54 -23.76
N GLN A 245 -14.26 19.22 -23.90
CA GLN A 245 -13.17 18.27 -24.17
C GLN A 245 -12.99 17.99 -25.68
N ASN A 246 -13.85 18.55 -26.54
CA ASN A 246 -13.79 18.32 -28.00
C ASN A 246 -12.76 19.20 -28.73
N GLY A 247 -12.00 20.01 -28.00
CA GLY A 247 -11.03 20.97 -28.54
C GLY A 247 -11.68 22.11 -29.35
N THR A 248 -10.96 23.22 -29.48
CA THR A 248 -11.39 24.32 -30.35
C THR A 248 -11.22 23.90 -31.81
N HIS A 249 -12.31 23.87 -32.56
CA HIS A 249 -12.29 23.65 -34.00
C HIS A 249 -13.17 24.68 -34.71
N SER A 250 -12.93 24.89 -36.00
CA SER A 250 -13.69 25.82 -36.83
C SER A 250 -14.08 25.15 -38.15
N HIS A 251 -15.26 25.50 -38.65
CA HIS A 251 -15.72 25.09 -39.98
C HIS A 251 -15.58 26.27 -40.93
N SER A 252 -14.88 26.08 -42.04
CA SER A 252 -14.91 27.03 -43.16
C SER A 252 -16.14 26.75 -44.00
N VAL A 253 -16.92 27.80 -44.29
CA VAL A 253 -18.05 27.73 -45.21
C VAL A 253 -17.75 28.65 -46.37
N SER A 254 -17.69 28.09 -47.58
CA SER A 254 -17.61 28.85 -48.83
C SER A 254 -18.93 28.71 -49.58
N GLY A 255 -19.55 29.84 -49.92
CA GLY A 255 -20.74 29.89 -50.76
C GLY A 255 -20.42 30.65 -52.05
N ASN A 256 -20.77 30.09 -53.20
CA ASN A 256 -20.74 30.84 -54.46
C ASN A 256 -22.10 31.53 -54.63
N THR A 257 -22.16 32.85 -54.45
CA THR A 257 -23.35 33.63 -54.81
C THR A 257 -23.36 33.78 -56.34
N GLY A 258 -23.76 32.72 -57.04
CA GLY A 258 -24.08 32.84 -58.46
C GLY A 258 -25.20 33.85 -58.59
N GLY A 259 -24.88 35.05 -59.07
CA GLY A 259 -25.88 36.09 -59.33
C GLY A 259 -26.88 35.53 -60.34
N THR A 260 -28.07 35.16 -59.87
CA THR A 260 -29.19 34.85 -60.75
C THR A 260 -29.58 36.14 -61.46
N SER A 261 -29.09 36.34 -62.69
CA SER A 261 -29.67 37.29 -63.63
C SER A 261 -31.06 36.78 -64.01
N SER A 262 -32.07 37.14 -63.21
CA SER A 262 -33.46 36.91 -63.53
C SER A 262 -33.89 37.91 -64.60
N THR A 263 -33.98 37.49 -65.85
CA THR A 263 -34.65 38.25 -66.91
C THR A 263 -36.16 38.21 -66.67
N PHE A 264 -36.73 39.29 -66.12
CA PHE A 264 -38.19 39.46 -66.06
C PHE A 264 -38.69 40.05 -67.38
N THR A 265 -39.52 39.30 -68.11
CA THR A 265 -40.25 39.81 -69.28
C THR A 265 -41.58 40.39 -68.79
N TYR A 266 -41.71 41.73 -68.76
CA TYR A 266 -42.97 42.39 -68.45
C TYR A 266 -43.73 42.71 -69.74
N SER A 267 -44.96 42.22 -69.85
CA SER A 267 -45.95 42.72 -70.82
C SER A 267 -46.78 43.79 -70.11
N ALA A 268 -46.37 45.06 -70.21
CA ALA A 268 -47.14 46.15 -69.62
C ALA A 268 -48.38 46.44 -70.47
N ASN A 269 -49.58 46.09 -70.00
CA ASN A 269 -50.81 46.68 -70.48
C ASN A 269 -51.33 47.64 -69.40
N SER A 270 -50.86 48.88 -69.46
CA SER A 270 -51.15 50.02 -68.58
C SER A 270 -50.65 49.94 -67.11
N ALA A 271 -49.80 50.91 -66.73
CA ALA A 271 -49.40 51.13 -65.34
C ALA A 271 -49.93 52.50 -64.87
N ASN A 272 -50.80 52.51 -63.86
CA ASN A 272 -51.20 53.74 -63.17
C ASN A 272 -50.24 53.99 -62.00
N TRP A 273 -49.46 55.07 -62.08
CA TRP A 273 -48.67 55.57 -60.94
C TRP A 273 -49.46 56.69 -60.26
N GLY A 274 -49.83 56.46 -59.00
CA GLY A 274 -50.58 57.42 -58.19
C GLY A 274 -49.72 58.64 -57.86
N GLY A 275 -49.93 59.74 -58.57
CA GLY A 275 -49.20 60.98 -58.35
C GLY A 275 -49.36 62.00 -59.47
N GLY A 276 -50.59 62.43 -59.76
CA GLY A 276 -50.92 63.76 -60.30
C GLY A 276 -50.41 64.21 -61.68
N SER A 277 -49.56 63.46 -62.38
CA SER A 277 -49.09 63.81 -63.73
C SER A 277 -49.20 62.62 -64.67
N ASN A 278 -50.04 62.76 -65.71
CA ASN A 278 -50.31 61.73 -66.71
C ASN A 278 -49.12 61.60 -67.68
N LEU A 279 -48.48 60.43 -67.74
CA LEU A 279 -47.49 60.11 -68.78
C LEU A 279 -48.21 59.48 -69.98
N THR A 280 -48.51 60.26 -71.01
CA THR A 280 -49.06 59.76 -72.27
C THR A 280 -47.96 59.10 -73.09
N ILE A 281 -47.94 57.76 -73.17
CA ILE A 281 -47.05 57.02 -74.07
C ILE A 281 -47.73 56.92 -75.43
N THR A 282 -47.38 57.81 -76.36
CA THR A 282 -47.86 57.76 -77.75
C THR A 282 -46.93 56.87 -78.56
N ASN A 283 -47.40 55.66 -78.90
CA ASN A 283 -46.82 54.68 -79.83
C ASN A 283 -45.31 54.84 -80.13
N VAL A 284 -44.47 54.55 -79.14
CA VAL A 284 -43.02 54.44 -79.31
C VAL A 284 -42.74 53.02 -79.80
N ALA A 285 -42.08 52.87 -80.95
CA ALA A 285 -41.46 51.61 -81.33
C ALA A 285 -40.47 51.23 -80.22
N ALA A 286 -40.87 50.32 -79.33
CA ALA A 286 -40.12 49.98 -78.13
C ALA A 286 -38.92 49.10 -78.47
N THR A 287 -37.94 49.66 -79.17
CA THR A 287 -36.57 49.17 -79.19
C THR A 287 -35.74 50.14 -78.37
N GLY A 288 -35.66 49.92 -77.05
CA GLY A 288 -34.68 50.63 -76.22
C GLY A 288 -35.13 51.21 -74.87
N LEU A 289 -36.36 50.95 -74.40
CA LEU A 289 -36.71 51.25 -73.01
C LEU A 289 -36.12 50.19 -72.08
N GLY A 290 -34.83 50.32 -71.78
CA GLY A 290 -34.18 49.56 -70.70
C GLY A 290 -34.63 50.12 -69.36
N SER A 291 -35.78 49.70 -68.84
CA SER A 291 -36.12 49.97 -67.44
C SER A 291 -35.27 49.05 -66.55
N THR A 292 -34.29 49.60 -65.85
CA THR A 292 -33.63 48.88 -64.75
C THR A 292 -34.61 48.84 -63.57
N ILE A 293 -35.39 47.77 -63.45
CA ILE A 293 -36.11 47.49 -62.21
C ILE A 293 -35.09 46.91 -61.24
N THR A 294 -34.57 47.76 -60.35
CA THR A 294 -33.78 47.30 -59.21
C THR A 294 -34.74 46.66 -58.21
N SER A 295 -34.69 45.34 -58.06
CA SER A 295 -35.27 44.69 -56.87
C SER A 295 -34.67 45.35 -55.61
N PRO A 296 -35.47 45.69 -54.58
CA PRO A 296 -34.93 46.19 -53.33
C PRO A 296 -33.98 45.14 -52.75
N SER A 297 -32.86 45.58 -52.16
CA SER A 297 -31.89 44.69 -51.52
C SER A 297 -32.60 43.71 -50.59
N HIS A 298 -32.53 42.42 -50.91
CA HIS A 298 -33.01 41.37 -50.03
C HIS A 298 -31.82 40.64 -49.42
N THR A 299 -31.99 40.18 -48.19
CA THR A 299 -30.99 39.40 -47.47
C THR A 299 -31.35 37.93 -47.53
N HIS A 300 -30.36 37.07 -47.77
CA HIS A 300 -30.50 35.64 -47.53
C HIS A 300 -29.97 35.34 -46.13
N SER A 301 -30.85 34.87 -45.24
CA SER A 301 -30.45 34.28 -43.97
C SER A 301 -29.91 32.88 -44.23
N ILE A 302 -28.60 32.72 -44.10
CA ILE A 302 -27.95 31.41 -44.07
C ILE A 302 -27.87 30.99 -42.60
N SER A 303 -28.72 30.05 -42.19
CA SER A 303 -28.65 29.42 -40.87
C SER A 303 -27.81 28.16 -40.96
N LEU A 304 -26.65 28.17 -40.28
CA LEU A 304 -25.80 26.99 -40.10
C LEU A 304 -26.09 26.40 -38.72
N THR A 305 -26.69 25.22 -38.68
CA THR A 305 -26.85 24.44 -37.44
C THR A 305 -25.82 23.32 -37.45
N SER A 306 -24.87 23.34 -36.53
CA SER A 306 -23.99 22.19 -36.28
C SER A 306 -24.81 21.08 -35.61
N ALA A 307 -25.04 19.97 -36.31
CA ALA A 307 -25.80 18.83 -35.78
C ALA A 307 -24.94 17.87 -34.93
N GLU A 308 -23.61 17.95 -35.05
CA GLU A 308 -22.70 16.95 -34.49
C GLU A 308 -22.13 17.40 -33.14
N SER A 309 -22.95 17.35 -32.09
CA SER A 309 -22.40 17.14 -30.75
C SER A 309 -22.14 15.64 -30.59
N GLY A 310 -20.92 15.25 -30.21
CA GLY A 310 -20.63 13.84 -29.89
C GLY A 310 -21.69 13.27 -28.94
N SER A 311 -22.00 11.98 -29.05
CA SER A 311 -23.18 11.35 -28.42
C SER A 311 -23.27 11.49 -26.90
N GLY A 312 -22.23 12.00 -26.24
CA GLY A 312 -22.11 12.10 -24.79
C GLY A 312 -22.05 10.73 -24.11
N THR A 313 -21.99 9.65 -24.89
CA THR A 313 -21.95 8.29 -24.37
C THR A 313 -20.60 8.05 -23.68
N ALA A 314 -20.65 7.48 -22.48
CA ALA A 314 -19.44 7.15 -21.75
C ALA A 314 -18.66 6.03 -22.46
N HIS A 315 -17.35 6.16 -22.53
CA HIS A 315 -16.45 5.10 -22.99
C HIS A 315 -15.73 4.46 -21.80
N ASN A 316 -15.24 3.24 -22.02
CA ASN A 316 -14.43 2.52 -21.03
C ASN A 316 -13.17 3.30 -20.69
N ASN A 317 -12.92 3.50 -19.39
CA ASN A 317 -11.71 4.11 -18.84
C ASN A 317 -10.86 3.10 -18.03
N VAL A 318 -11.26 1.82 -18.02
CA VAL A 318 -10.54 0.73 -17.35
C VAL A 318 -9.42 0.22 -18.25
N GLN A 319 -8.19 0.27 -17.74
CA GLN A 319 -7.01 -0.34 -18.38
C GLN A 319 -7.12 -1.87 -18.43
N PRO A 320 -6.40 -2.57 -19.31
CA PRO A 320 -6.32 -4.03 -19.26
C PRO A 320 -5.96 -4.53 -17.84
N THR A 321 -6.86 -5.29 -17.21
CA THR A 321 -6.77 -5.64 -15.78
C THR A 321 -7.01 -7.13 -15.57
N ILE A 322 -6.22 -7.74 -14.69
CA ILE A 322 -6.40 -9.10 -14.18
C ILE A 322 -6.80 -9.05 -12.71
N ILE A 323 -7.72 -9.91 -12.29
CA ILE A 323 -8.22 -9.95 -10.91
C ILE A 323 -7.48 -11.02 -10.12
N LEU A 324 -6.93 -10.61 -8.98
CA LEU A 324 -6.33 -11.46 -7.97
C LEU A 324 -6.96 -11.12 -6.62
N ASN A 325 -6.92 -12.06 -5.68
CA ASN A 325 -7.25 -11.76 -4.30
C ASN A 325 -6.08 -11.05 -3.63
N ALA A 326 -6.39 -10.22 -2.65
CA ALA A 326 -5.41 -9.61 -1.78
C ALA A 326 -5.70 -9.98 -0.33
N TYR A 327 -4.63 -10.22 0.41
CA TYR A 327 -4.70 -10.42 1.85
C TYR A 327 -3.68 -9.55 2.57
N VAL A 328 -4.01 -9.18 3.80
CA VAL A 328 -3.13 -8.50 4.75
C VAL A 328 -2.51 -9.56 5.65
N TYR A 329 -1.19 -9.53 5.78
CA TYR A 329 -0.50 -10.33 6.80
C TYR A 329 -0.79 -9.75 8.18
N ALA A 330 -1.53 -10.49 9.00
CA ALA A 330 -2.01 -10.04 10.30
C ALA A 330 -1.09 -10.46 11.45
N GLY A 331 -0.27 -11.50 11.27
CA GLY A 331 0.69 -12.00 12.27
C GLY A 331 0.06 -12.23 13.64
N ALA A 332 -0.64 -13.38 13.78
CA ALA A 332 -1.42 -13.72 14.97
C ALA A 332 -0.67 -13.54 16.31
#